data_AF-A0A383BS18-F1
#
_entry.id   AF-A0A383BS18-F1
#
_cell.length_a   1.000
_cell.length_b   1.000
_cell.length_c   1.000
_cell.angle_alpha   90.00
_cell.angle_beta   90.00
_cell.angle_gamma   90.00
#
_symmetry.space_group_name_H-M   'P 1'
#
loop_
_entity.id
_entity.type
_entity.pdbx_description
1 polymer ?
#
loop_
_entity_poly.entity_id
_entity_poly.type
_entity_poly.pdbx_seq_one_letter_code
_entity_poly.pdbx_strand_id
1 'polypeptide(L)'
;ATDGLINDSISVFYLPKQIYSLLDPTRNVHNKLGLSAEYSYHYRNYYSCGLDMNIFREIGSPYAQTTFYTAGIHLNIHDGLVQGISELGIYYNQYFTDKLFSISAHHENMILGIRLGLNITSVISIHMHRHDVFYDRNLDGITDLNSTQGFKLVARF
;
A
#
# COMPACT_ATOMS: atom_id res chain seq x y z
N ALA A 1 -24.27 38.33 21.41
CA ALA A 1 -22.97 38.05 20.75
C ALA A 1 -22.90 36.54 20.57
N THR A 2 -22.93 36.09 19.31
CA THR A 2 -22.88 34.68 18.93
C THR A 2 -21.45 34.21 19.07
N ASP A 3 -21.14 33.50 20.16
CA ASP A 3 -19.94 32.70 20.27
C ASP A 3 -20.05 31.56 19.26
N GLY A 4 -19.40 31.78 18.12
CA GLY A 4 -19.25 30.79 17.08
C GLY A 4 -18.52 29.59 17.65
N LEU A 5 -19.25 28.48 17.78
CA LEU A 5 -18.71 27.14 17.80
C LEU A 5 -17.82 26.96 16.56
N ILE A 6 -16.56 27.36 16.65
CA ILE A 6 -15.50 26.76 15.83
C ILE A 6 -15.36 25.36 16.39
N ASN A 7 -16.20 24.46 15.88
CA ASN A 7 -15.93 23.05 15.91
C ASN A 7 -14.66 22.88 15.08
N ASP A 8 -13.49 22.98 15.73
CA ASP A 8 -12.20 22.55 15.18
C ASP A 8 -12.29 21.03 15.00
N SER A 9 -13.06 20.61 14.00
CA SER A 9 -12.92 19.28 13.42
C SER A 9 -11.56 19.30 12.74
N ILE A 10 -10.52 18.97 13.49
CA ILE A 10 -9.15 18.81 12.99
C ILE A 10 -9.24 17.89 11.78
N SER A 11 -9.09 18.46 10.59
CA SER A 11 -9.08 17.70 9.36
C SER A 11 -7.76 16.93 9.32
N VAL A 12 -7.82 15.63 9.62
CA VAL A 12 -6.66 14.75 9.45
C VAL A 12 -6.30 14.70 7.97
N PHE A 13 -5.14 15.24 7.61
CA PHE A 13 -4.68 15.30 6.23
C PHE A 13 -3.83 14.07 5.90
N TYR A 14 -4.27 13.28 4.92
CA TYR A 14 -3.54 12.10 4.47
C TYR A 14 -2.68 12.45 3.27
N LEU A 15 -1.36 12.40 3.43
CA LEU A 15 -0.43 12.51 2.31
C LEU A 15 -0.26 11.15 1.60
N PRO A 16 0.04 11.16 0.29
CA PRO A 16 0.52 9.98 -0.40
C PRO A 16 1.75 9.38 0.31
N LYS A 17 1.81 8.05 0.44
CA LYS A 17 2.88 7.36 1.17
C LYS A 17 4.29 7.65 0.68
N GLN A 18 4.43 7.95 -0.59
CA GLN A 18 5.71 8.32 -1.19
C GLN A 18 6.24 9.68 -0.72
N ILE A 19 5.36 10.54 -0.19
CA ILE A 19 5.74 11.87 0.30
C ILE A 19 6.10 11.82 1.79
N TYR A 20 5.57 10.87 2.55
CA TYR A 20 5.84 10.76 4.00
C TYR A 20 7.34 10.68 4.32
N SER A 21 8.10 9.94 3.52
CA SER A 21 9.56 9.85 3.70
C SER A 21 10.31 11.15 3.40
N LEU A 22 9.67 12.13 2.76
CA LEU A 22 10.23 13.47 2.52
C LEU A 22 9.98 14.42 3.70
N LEU A 23 9.02 14.09 4.58
CA LEU A 23 8.62 14.96 5.69
C LEU A 23 9.48 14.76 6.93
N ASP A 24 10.07 13.58 7.11
CA ASP A 24 10.96 13.32 8.22
C ASP A 24 12.32 14.00 7.96
N PRO A 25 12.66 15.09 8.68
CA PRO A 25 13.89 15.84 8.45
C PRO A 25 15.15 15.07 8.91
N THR A 26 14.98 13.95 9.61
CA THR A 26 16.07 13.05 10.02
C THR A 26 16.34 11.96 8.99
N ARG A 27 15.39 11.73 8.08
CA ARG A 27 15.50 10.76 6.99
C ARG A 27 15.60 11.48 5.65
N ASN A 28 16.18 10.82 4.67
CA ASN A 28 16.23 11.32 3.31
C ASN A 28 16.98 12.66 3.06
N VAL A 29 17.98 13.00 3.87
CA VAL A 29 18.68 14.31 3.81
C VAL A 29 19.77 14.38 2.72
N HIS A 30 20.34 13.23 2.36
CA HIS A 30 21.45 13.16 1.40
C HIS A 30 21.02 12.66 0.01
N ASN A 31 21.80 12.98 -1.01
CA ASN A 31 21.60 12.41 -2.35
C ASN A 31 21.68 10.88 -2.28
N LYS A 32 20.95 10.21 -3.17
CA LYS A 32 20.87 8.74 -3.18
C LYS A 32 21.15 8.21 -4.58
N LEU A 33 21.80 7.06 -4.62
CA LEU A 33 21.95 6.26 -5.83
C LEU A 33 21.38 4.89 -5.56
N GLY A 34 20.71 4.32 -6.54
CA GLY A 34 20.03 3.06 -6.36
C GLY A 34 19.91 2.22 -7.61
N LEU A 35 19.40 1.02 -7.39
CA LEU A 35 19.05 0.04 -8.42
C LEU A 35 17.59 -0.33 -8.24
N SER A 36 16.93 -0.56 -9.36
CA SER A 36 15.55 -1.03 -9.44
C SER A 36 15.52 -2.36 -10.19
N ALA A 37 14.72 -3.29 -9.69
CA ALA A 37 14.38 -4.53 -10.35
C ALA A 37 12.86 -4.65 -10.41
N GLU A 38 12.34 -4.93 -11.59
CA GLU A 38 10.91 -5.13 -11.81
C GLU A 38 10.71 -6.46 -12.54
N TYR A 39 9.75 -7.24 -12.05
CA TYR A 39 9.27 -8.45 -12.68
C TYR A 39 7.76 -8.38 -12.79
N SER A 40 7.24 -8.58 -13.99
CA SER A 40 5.81 -8.56 -14.28
C SER A 40 5.49 -9.73 -15.20
N TYR A 41 4.51 -10.54 -14.81
CA TYR A 41 4.08 -11.70 -15.58
C TYR A 41 2.57 -11.73 -15.70
N HIS A 42 2.10 -11.91 -16.94
CA HIS A 42 0.70 -11.95 -17.29
C HIS A 42 0.42 -13.22 -18.08
N TYR A 43 -0.54 -14.02 -17.60
CA TYR A 43 -1.02 -15.18 -18.34
C TYR A 43 -2.45 -14.96 -18.80
N ARG A 44 -2.58 -14.58 -20.08
CA ARG A 44 -3.85 -14.25 -20.73
C ARG A 44 -4.63 -13.25 -19.85
N ASN A 45 -5.92 -13.51 -19.66
CA ASN A 45 -6.78 -12.75 -18.77
C ASN A 45 -7.05 -13.49 -17.45
N TYR A 46 -6.30 -14.56 -17.14
CA TYR A 46 -6.59 -15.42 -15.99
C TYR A 46 -5.86 -14.99 -14.73
N TYR A 47 -4.58 -14.63 -14.84
CA TYR A 47 -3.86 -14.08 -13.70
C TYR A 47 -2.68 -13.20 -14.12
N SER A 48 -2.30 -12.31 -13.21
CA SER A 48 -1.11 -11.49 -13.29
C SER A 48 -0.39 -11.52 -11.95
N CYS A 49 0.93 -11.58 -11.95
CA CYS A 49 1.73 -11.31 -10.78
C CYS A 49 2.84 -10.33 -11.12
N GLY A 50 3.28 -9.59 -10.11
CA GLY A 50 4.43 -8.72 -10.25
C GLY A 50 5.11 -8.45 -8.94
N LEU A 51 6.37 -8.09 -9.06
CA LEU A 51 7.28 -7.74 -8.00
C LEU A 51 8.13 -6.56 -8.45
N ASP A 52 8.16 -5.51 -7.65
CA ASP A 52 9.04 -4.37 -7.80
C ASP A 52 9.92 -4.25 -6.57
N MET A 53 11.22 -4.00 -6.77
CA MET A 53 12.18 -3.79 -5.69
C MET A 53 13.14 -2.69 -6.07
N ASN A 54 13.26 -1.69 -5.19
CA ASN A 54 14.24 -0.62 -5.32
C ASN A 54 15.13 -0.60 -4.08
N ILE A 55 16.43 -0.42 -4.31
CA ILE A 55 17.43 -0.26 -3.25
C ILE A 55 18.13 1.07 -3.50
N PHE A 56 18.11 1.95 -2.51
CA PHE A 56 18.75 3.27 -2.56
C PHE A 56 19.77 3.39 -1.43
N ARG A 57 21.01 3.78 -1.75
CA ARG A 57 22.03 4.08 -0.75
C ARG A 57 22.32 5.58 -0.76
N GLU A 58 22.47 6.16 0.42
CA GLU A 58 22.89 7.54 0.57
C GLU A 58 24.34 7.77 0.13
N ILE A 59 24.54 8.87 -0.60
CA ILE A 59 25.83 9.37 -1.07
C ILE A 59 26.01 10.77 -0.49
N GLY A 60 27.20 11.03 0.07
CA GLY A 60 27.55 12.35 0.61
C GLY A 60 27.15 12.57 2.07
N SER A 61 26.71 11.53 2.79
CA SER A 61 26.66 11.57 4.25
C SER A 61 28.09 11.62 4.80
N PRO A 62 28.46 12.62 5.63
CA PRO A 62 29.74 12.63 6.34
C PRO A 62 29.79 11.59 7.46
N TYR A 63 28.68 10.92 7.74
CA TYR A 63 28.52 9.88 8.75
C TYR A 63 28.17 8.53 8.09
N ALA A 64 27.51 7.63 8.84
CA ALA A 64 27.04 6.36 8.31
C ALA A 64 26.06 6.56 7.14
N GLN A 65 26.21 5.73 6.10
CA GLN A 65 25.32 5.72 4.95
C GLN A 65 24.12 4.82 5.25
N THR A 66 22.91 5.37 5.16
CA THR A 66 21.69 4.58 5.29
C THR A 66 21.33 3.96 3.94
N THR A 67 20.84 2.72 3.96
CA THR A 67 20.26 2.06 2.78
C THR A 67 18.76 1.97 2.97
N PHE A 68 18.03 2.39 1.95
CA PHE A 68 16.58 2.39 1.89
C PHE A 68 16.10 1.39 0.84
N TYR A 69 14.92 0.83 1.10
CA TYR A 69 14.29 -0.17 0.28
C TYR A 69 12.87 0.28 -0.06
N THR A 70 12.41 -0.04 -1.26
CA THR A 70 10.99 -0.03 -1.64
C THR A 70 10.68 -1.37 -2.26
N ALA A 71 9.57 -1.98 -1.88
CA ALA A 71 9.17 -3.27 -2.41
C ALA A 71 7.66 -3.32 -2.62
N GLY A 72 7.24 -3.79 -3.77
CA GLY A 72 5.86 -4.06 -4.09
C GLY A 72 5.69 -5.48 -4.61
N ILE A 73 4.60 -6.12 -4.22
CA ILE A 73 4.19 -7.44 -4.69
C ILE A 73 2.70 -7.37 -4.98
N HIS A 74 2.29 -7.91 -6.11
CA HIS A 74 0.87 -8.09 -6.41
C HIS A 74 0.61 -9.44 -7.09
N LEU A 75 -0.56 -10.00 -6.80
CA LEU A 75 -1.12 -11.18 -7.43
C LEU A 75 -2.60 -10.91 -7.69
N ASN A 76 -3.02 -10.99 -8.94
CA ASN A 76 -4.42 -10.91 -9.32
C ASN A 76 -4.81 -12.16 -10.09
N ILE A 77 -5.84 -12.85 -9.63
CA ILE A 77 -6.53 -13.93 -10.31
C ILE A 77 -7.89 -13.40 -10.73
N HIS A 78 -8.28 -13.69 -11.96
CA HIS A 78 -9.54 -13.29 -12.52
C HIS A 78 -10.41 -14.53 -12.81
N ASP A 79 -11.64 -14.24 -13.21
CA ASP A 79 -12.64 -15.22 -13.59
C ASP A 79 -12.13 -16.23 -14.63
N GLY A 80 -12.57 -17.48 -14.51
CA GLY A 80 -12.23 -18.57 -15.41
C GLY A 80 -10.95 -19.36 -15.08
N LEU A 81 -10.14 -18.91 -14.11
CA LEU A 81 -9.03 -19.75 -13.59
C LEU A 81 -9.51 -20.73 -12.50
N VAL A 82 -10.34 -20.25 -11.58
CA VAL A 82 -10.87 -21.03 -10.45
C VAL A 82 -12.39 -20.93 -10.45
N GLN A 83 -13.08 -22.06 -10.45
CA GLN A 83 -14.53 -22.09 -10.45
C GLN A 83 -15.09 -21.40 -9.19
N GLY A 84 -16.05 -20.50 -9.38
CA GLY A 84 -16.69 -19.75 -8.29
C GLY A 84 -15.96 -18.49 -7.85
N ILE A 85 -14.72 -18.25 -8.29
CA ILE A 85 -13.98 -17.00 -8.03
C ILE A 85 -14.07 -16.09 -9.24
N SER A 86 -14.63 -14.90 -9.06
CA SER A 86 -14.67 -13.86 -10.09
C SER A 86 -13.42 -12.96 -10.07
N GLU A 87 -12.80 -12.82 -8.89
CA GLU A 87 -11.58 -12.04 -8.66
C GLU A 87 -10.90 -12.52 -7.37
N LEU A 88 -9.57 -12.61 -7.36
CA LEU A 88 -8.77 -12.62 -6.13
C LEU A 88 -7.56 -11.72 -6.36
N GLY A 89 -7.51 -10.58 -5.70
CA GLY A 89 -6.39 -9.66 -5.74
C GLY A 89 -5.73 -9.59 -4.37
N ILE A 90 -4.41 -9.76 -4.32
CA ILE A 90 -3.61 -9.49 -3.12
C ILE A 90 -2.47 -8.58 -3.54
N TYR A 91 -2.20 -7.55 -2.76
CA TYR A 91 -1.04 -6.70 -2.98
C TYR A 91 -0.46 -6.20 -1.66
N TYR A 92 0.84 -6.00 -1.69
CA TYR A 92 1.66 -5.45 -0.62
C TYR A 92 2.57 -4.38 -1.23
N ASN A 93 2.63 -3.22 -0.61
CA ASN A 93 3.64 -2.22 -0.94
C ASN A 93 4.30 -1.72 0.33
N GLN A 94 5.61 -1.58 0.29
CA GLN A 94 6.42 -0.99 1.34
C GLN A 94 7.28 0.10 0.71
N TYR A 95 7.10 1.33 1.14
CA TYR A 95 7.83 2.47 0.61
C TYR A 95 9.00 2.85 1.53
N PHE A 96 10.15 3.15 0.93
CA PHE A 96 11.24 3.89 1.57
C PHE A 96 11.52 3.53 3.05
N THR A 97 11.91 2.28 3.28
CA THR A 97 12.19 1.71 4.62
C THR A 97 13.66 1.34 4.73
N ASP A 98 14.23 1.34 5.93
CA ASP A 98 15.57 0.80 6.20
C ASP A 98 15.57 -0.73 6.44
N LYS A 99 14.38 -1.34 6.55
CA LYS A 99 14.19 -2.79 6.73
C LYS A 99 13.21 -3.37 5.72
N LEU A 100 13.71 -4.25 4.86
CA LEU A 100 12.93 -4.97 3.85
C LEU A 100 12.03 -6.03 4.51
N PHE A 101 10.77 -6.15 4.09
CA PHE A 101 9.81 -7.18 4.51
C PHE A 101 9.57 -7.27 6.04
N SER A 102 9.57 -6.13 6.74
CA SER A 102 9.19 -6.09 8.16
C SER A 102 7.67 -6.14 8.32
N ILE A 103 7.08 -7.31 8.06
CA ILE A 103 5.62 -7.55 8.13
C ILE A 103 5.12 -7.61 9.59
N SER A 104 5.99 -7.94 10.55
CA SER A 104 5.65 -8.14 11.96
C SER A 104 5.50 -6.85 12.78
N ALA A 105 6.15 -5.77 12.37
CA ALA A 105 5.97 -4.45 12.96
C ALA A 105 5.27 -3.60 11.90
N HIS A 106 4.03 -3.17 12.16
CA HIS A 106 3.28 -2.33 11.24
C HIS A 106 4.04 -1.02 10.98
N HIS A 107 4.75 -0.95 9.85
CA HIS A 107 5.52 0.22 9.45
C HIS A 107 4.62 1.24 8.78
N GLU A 108 4.87 2.51 9.05
CA GLU A 108 4.13 3.64 8.49
C GLU A 108 4.10 3.64 6.95
N ASN A 109 5.11 3.05 6.32
CA ASN A 109 5.21 3.04 4.88
C ASN A 109 4.64 1.77 4.22
N MET A 110 3.83 1.01 4.96
CA MET A 110 3.24 -0.23 4.50
C MET A 110 1.80 -0.02 4.02
N ILE A 111 1.47 -0.68 2.90
CA ILE A 111 0.12 -0.82 2.36
C ILE A 111 -0.13 -2.30 2.13
N LEU A 112 -1.27 -2.80 2.60
CA LEU A 112 -1.72 -4.17 2.34
C LEU A 112 -3.15 -4.11 1.78
N GLY A 113 -3.44 -4.94 0.79
CA GLY A 113 -4.82 -5.06 0.33
C GLY A 113 -5.16 -6.44 -0.18
N ILE A 114 -6.41 -6.81 0.05
CA ILE A 114 -7.04 -8.01 -0.48
C ILE A 114 -8.38 -7.66 -1.11
N ARG A 115 -8.66 -8.27 -2.26
CA ARG A 115 -9.94 -8.23 -2.97
C ARG A 115 -10.36 -9.66 -3.25
N LEU A 116 -11.61 -10.01 -2.98
CA LEU A 116 -12.17 -11.32 -3.24
C LEU A 116 -13.54 -11.16 -3.88
N GLY A 117 -13.70 -11.69 -5.08
CA GLY A 117 -14.94 -11.78 -5.82
C GLY A 117 -15.40 -13.23 -5.92
N LEU A 118 -16.64 -13.50 -5.53
CA LEU A 118 -17.27 -14.81 -5.61
C LEU A 118 -18.50 -14.76 -6.53
N ASN A 119 -18.57 -15.69 -7.47
CA ASN A 119 -19.74 -15.86 -8.35
C ASN A 119 -20.87 -16.54 -7.57
N ILE A 120 -22.03 -15.88 -7.46
CA ILE A 120 -23.26 -16.50 -6.92
C ILE A 120 -23.97 -17.26 -8.05
N THR A 121 -24.06 -16.62 -9.22
CA THR A 121 -24.64 -17.17 -10.44
C THR A 121 -23.73 -16.86 -11.62
N SER A 122 -24.11 -17.25 -12.84
CA SER A 122 -23.37 -16.87 -14.06
C SER A 122 -23.35 -15.37 -14.34
N VAL A 123 -24.25 -14.60 -13.71
CA VAL A 123 -24.45 -13.17 -13.98
C VAL A 123 -24.27 -12.29 -12.74
N ILE A 124 -24.26 -12.86 -11.53
CA ILE A 124 -24.16 -12.11 -10.27
C ILE A 124 -22.94 -12.57 -9.49
N SER A 125 -22.11 -11.61 -9.05
CA SER A 125 -20.99 -11.83 -8.14
C SER A 125 -21.01 -10.88 -6.95
N ILE A 126 -20.48 -11.32 -5.81
CA ILE A 126 -20.20 -10.49 -4.63
C ILE A 126 -18.71 -10.24 -4.57
N HIS A 127 -18.31 -8.99 -4.44
CA HIS A 127 -16.93 -8.57 -4.28
C HIS A 127 -16.77 -7.98 -2.87
N MET A 128 -15.77 -8.46 -2.16
CA MET A 128 -15.35 -7.96 -0.86
C MET A 128 -13.93 -7.44 -0.98
N HIS A 129 -13.60 -6.38 -0.26
CA HIS A 129 -12.25 -5.88 -0.22
C HIS A 129 -11.91 -5.34 1.16
N ARG A 130 -10.61 -5.39 1.48
CA ARG A 130 -10.01 -4.70 2.60
C ARG A 130 -8.67 -4.12 2.15
N HIS A 131 -8.43 -2.87 2.51
CA HIS A 131 -7.24 -2.11 2.20
C HIS A 131 -6.77 -1.42 3.48
N ASP A 132 -5.58 -1.79 3.93
CA ASP A 132 -4.98 -1.31 5.16
C ASP A 132 -3.80 -0.40 4.83
N VAL A 133 -3.83 0.82 5.35
CA VAL A 133 -2.77 1.82 5.23
C VAL A 133 -2.41 2.30 6.63
N PHE A 134 -1.13 2.26 6.99
CA PHE A 134 -0.68 2.58 8.35
C PHE A 134 -0.11 3.99 8.38
N TYR A 135 -0.67 4.96 9.09
CA TYR A 135 -0.18 6.34 9.15
C TYR A 135 0.22 6.72 10.56
N ASP A 136 1.30 7.48 10.75
CA ASP A 136 1.45 8.26 11.98
C ASP A 136 0.71 9.59 11.76
N ARG A 137 -0.50 9.71 12.33
CA ARG A 137 -1.40 10.84 12.05
C ARG A 137 -1.05 12.08 12.86
N ASN A 138 -0.42 11.90 14.01
CA ASN A 138 -0.12 12.93 15.01
C ASN A 138 1.40 13.16 15.18
N LEU A 139 2.23 12.49 14.37
CA LEU A 139 3.69 12.57 14.37
C LEU A 139 4.30 12.21 15.74
N ASP A 140 3.69 11.26 16.45
CA ASP A 140 4.14 10.81 17.78
C ASP A 140 5.08 9.59 17.73
N GLY A 141 5.35 9.08 16.53
CA GLY A 141 6.16 7.89 16.26
C GLY A 141 5.37 6.58 16.33
N ILE A 142 4.05 6.62 16.54
CA ILE A 142 3.15 5.46 16.64
C ILE A 142 2.30 5.37 15.38
N THR A 143 2.22 4.16 14.81
CA THR A 143 1.47 3.94 13.57
C THR A 143 0.01 3.61 13.85
N ASP A 144 -0.90 4.42 13.30
CA ASP A 144 -2.33 4.20 13.28
C ASP A 144 -2.77 3.42 12.03
N LEU A 145 -3.57 2.38 12.23
CA LEU A 145 -4.22 1.68 11.12
C LEU A 145 -5.36 2.54 10.54
N ASN A 146 -5.30 2.82 9.24
CA ASN A 146 -6.42 3.31 8.43
C ASN A 146 -6.89 2.20 7.49
N SER A 147 -7.98 1.52 7.83
CA SER A 147 -8.53 0.41 7.06
C SER A 147 -9.79 0.84 6.31
N THR A 148 -9.82 0.59 5.00
CA THR A 148 -11.02 0.71 4.16
C THR A 148 -11.49 -0.69 3.80
N GLN A 149 -12.73 -1.00 4.14
CA GLN A 149 -13.35 -2.28 3.85
C GLN A 149 -14.72 -2.08 3.21
N GLY A 150 -15.12 -3.00 2.35
CA GLY A 150 -16.41 -2.90 1.69
C GLY A 150 -16.83 -4.16 0.96
N PHE A 151 -18.12 -4.21 0.68
CA PHE A 151 -18.75 -5.23 -0.15
C PHE A 151 -19.48 -4.57 -1.31
N LYS A 152 -19.52 -5.23 -2.45
CA LYS A 152 -20.16 -4.76 -3.69
C LYS A 152 -20.85 -5.94 -4.35
N LEU A 153 -22.11 -5.75 -4.74
CA LEU A 153 -22.80 -6.67 -5.65
C LEU A 153 -22.54 -6.21 -7.09
N VAL A 154 -22.16 -7.13 -7.96
CA VAL A 154 -21.89 -6.87 -9.37
C VAL A 154 -22.79 -7.77 -10.21
N ALA A 155 -23.55 -7.17 -11.12
CA ALA A 155 -24.34 -7.89 -12.11
C ALA A 155 -23.76 -7.62 -13.50
N ARG A 156 -23.54 -8.67 -14.29
CA ARG A 156 -23.02 -8.63 -15.67
C ARG A 156 -24.14 -9.08 -16.61
N PHE A 157 -24.53 -8.22 -17.54
CA PHE A 157 -25.58 -8.47 -18.54
C PHE A 157 -25.01 -8.33 -19.94
#